data_AF-A0A0D8Y6W4-F1
#
_entry.id   AF-A0A0D8Y6W4-F1
#
_cell.length_a   1.000
_cell.length_b   1.000
_cell.length_c   1.000
_cell.angle_alpha   90.00
_cell.angle_beta   90.00
_cell.angle_gamma   90.00
#
_symmetry.space_group_name_H-M   'P 1'
#
loop_
_entity.id
_entity.type
_entity.pdbx_description
1 polymer ?
#
loop_
_entity_poly.entity_id
_entity_poly.type
_entity_poly.pdbx_seq_one_letter_code
_entity_poly.pdbx_strand_id
1 'polypeptide(L)'
;MFSWIPWECLAGDDGVEPEPYDEKAVIWTLATMMWSMFHKGSIPLENENSYEIRNREYRKNFTFDIIDDLLPDGILELLKSCWMDRSKRPTTRDVLRAIKKLEKNV
;
A
#
# COMPACT_ATOMS: atom_id res chain seq x y z
N MET A 1 1.42 -14.04 0.86
CA MET A 1 2.22 -13.16 1.74
C MET A 1 2.85 -12.00 0.97
N PHE A 2 3.58 -12.27 -0.13
CA PHE A 2 4.27 -11.24 -0.93
C PHE A 2 3.38 -10.13 -1.52
N SER A 3 2.10 -10.39 -1.75
CA SER A 3 1.18 -9.39 -2.31
C SER A 3 0.90 -8.20 -1.39
N TRP A 4 1.17 -8.33 -0.09
CA TRP A 4 0.89 -7.31 0.91
C TRP A 4 2.09 -6.45 1.27
N ILE A 5 3.30 -6.90 0.93
CA ILE A 5 4.53 -6.17 1.25
C ILE A 5 4.84 -5.15 0.15
N PRO A 6 5.43 -4.00 0.50
CA PRO A 6 5.82 -3.01 -0.50
C PRO A 6 6.96 -3.53 -1.37
N TRP A 7 7.09 -2.98 -2.57
CA TRP A 7 8.03 -3.48 -3.58
C TRP A 7 9.48 -3.40 -3.12
N GLU A 8 9.88 -2.38 -2.36
CA GLU A 8 11.28 -2.22 -1.95
C GLU A 8 11.74 -3.28 -0.94
N CYS A 9 10.81 -3.99 -0.30
CA CYS A 9 11.11 -5.11 0.60
C CYS A 9 11.24 -6.46 -0.14
N LEU A 10 11.08 -6.48 -1.47
CA LEU A 10 11.29 -7.67 -2.29
C LEU A 10 12.77 -7.78 -2.70
N ALA A 11 13.25 -9.02 -2.76
CA ALA A 11 14.49 -9.33 -3.47
C ALA A 11 14.33 -9.03 -4.96
N GLY A 12 15.35 -8.39 -5.53
CA GLY A 12 15.46 -8.15 -6.97
C GLY A 12 16.69 -8.83 -7.55
N ASP A 13 16.75 -8.94 -8.87
CA ASP A 13 17.87 -9.56 -9.60
C ASP A 13 19.01 -8.56 -9.92
N ASP A 14 18.92 -7.33 -9.41
CA ASP A 14 19.87 -6.24 -9.69
C ASP A 14 20.99 -6.08 -8.64
N GLY A 15 21.08 -7.04 -7.70
CA GLY A 15 22.12 -7.06 -6.67
C GLY A 15 21.94 -6.02 -5.56
N VAL A 16 20.82 -5.29 -5.53
CA VAL A 16 20.49 -4.36 -4.44
C VAL A 16 19.73 -5.12 -3.35
N GLU A 17 20.27 -5.08 -2.14
CA GLU A 17 19.64 -5.68 -0.96
C GLU A 17 18.23 -5.11 -0.71
N PRO A 18 17.26 -5.94 -0.31
CA PRO A 18 15.92 -5.48 0.04
C PRO A 18 15.96 -4.50 1.21
N GLU A 19 15.10 -3.49 1.15
CA GLU A 19 14.85 -2.62 2.31
C GLU A 19 14.19 -3.42 3.44
N PRO A 20 14.52 -3.15 4.71
CA PRO A 20 13.93 -3.87 5.83
C PRO A 20 12.43 -3.62 5.92
N TYR A 21 11.70 -4.60 6.44
CA TYR A 21 10.28 -4.45 6.75
C TYR A 21 10.12 -3.72 8.10
N ASP A 22 10.12 -2.39 8.06
CA ASP A 22 10.04 -1.50 9.23
C ASP A 22 8.72 -0.73 9.30
N GLU A 23 8.64 0.33 10.13
CA GLU A 23 7.46 1.19 10.23
C GLU A 23 6.97 1.70 8.87
N LYS A 24 7.88 2.10 7.97
CA LYS A 24 7.50 2.62 6.64
C LYS A 24 6.92 1.54 5.73
N ALA A 25 7.38 0.29 5.87
CA ALA A 25 6.79 -0.83 5.17
C ALA A 25 5.39 -1.16 5.72
N VAL A 26 5.22 -1.11 7.04
CA VAL A 26 3.92 -1.30 7.70
C VAL A 26 2.89 -0.27 7.25
N ILE A 27 3.27 1.00 7.06
CA ILE A 27 2.35 2.03 6.53
C ILE A 27 1.80 1.67 5.15
N TRP A 28 2.62 1.13 4.25
CA TRP A 28 2.16 0.65 2.95
C TRP A 28 1.15 -0.48 3.12
N THR A 29 1.51 -1.50 3.92
CA THR A 29 0.66 -2.67 4.14
C THR A 29 -0.67 -2.30 4.79
N LEU A 30 -0.68 -1.35 5.74
CA LEU A 30 -1.89 -0.81 6.35
C LEU A 30 -2.82 -0.19 5.29
N ALA A 31 -2.28 0.63 4.39
CA ALA A 31 -3.07 1.19 3.30
C ALA A 31 -3.60 0.11 2.34
N THR A 32 -2.81 -0.91 2.02
CA THR A 32 -3.29 -2.06 1.23
C THR A 32 -4.40 -2.83 1.94
N MET A 33 -4.34 -2.96 3.27
CA MET A 33 -5.44 -3.54 4.06
C MET A 33 -6.69 -2.67 4.02
N MET A 34 -6.55 -1.35 4.18
CA MET A 34 -7.68 -0.42 4.08
C MET A 34 -8.33 -0.47 2.68
N TRP A 35 -7.51 -0.47 1.63
CA TRP A 35 -7.98 -0.66 0.26
C TRP A 35 -8.79 -1.95 0.13
N SER A 36 -8.25 -3.08 0.60
CA SER A 36 -8.94 -4.38 0.58
C SER A 36 -10.28 -4.33 1.32
N MET A 37 -10.32 -3.71 2.51
CA MET A 37 -11.56 -3.56 3.30
C MET A 37 -12.65 -2.81 2.53
N PHE A 38 -12.32 -1.69 1.88
CA PHE A 38 -13.30 -0.93 1.10
C PHE A 38 -13.65 -1.61 -0.24
N HIS A 39 -12.74 -2.40 -0.80
CA HIS A 39 -12.96 -3.18 -2.01
C HIS A 39 -13.49 -4.58 -1.69
N LYS A 40 -14.38 -4.71 -0.70
CA LYS A 40 -15.12 -5.95 -0.39
C LYS A 40 -14.22 -7.17 -0.11
N GLY A 41 -13.04 -6.94 0.46
CA GLY A 41 -12.07 -7.98 0.77
C GLY A 41 -11.23 -8.43 -0.43
N SER A 42 -11.13 -7.64 -1.50
CA SER A 42 -10.26 -7.93 -2.64
C SER A 42 -8.83 -8.26 -2.19
N ILE A 43 -8.24 -9.27 -2.83
CA ILE A 43 -6.86 -9.69 -2.55
C ILE A 43 -5.92 -8.84 -3.43
N PRO A 44 -4.89 -8.20 -2.87
CA PRO A 44 -3.94 -7.45 -3.67
C PRO A 44 -3.26 -8.39 -4.68
N LEU A 45 -3.18 -7.95 -5.94
CA LEU A 45 -2.53 -8.68 -7.04
C LEU A 45 -3.15 -10.06 -7.30
N GLU A 46 -4.44 -10.24 -7.04
CA GLU A 46 -5.14 -11.54 -7.23
C GLU A 46 -5.05 -12.06 -8.67
N ASN A 47 -5.03 -11.16 -9.64
CA ASN A 47 -4.96 -11.50 -11.06
C ASN A 47 -3.52 -11.63 -11.58
N GLU A 48 -2.52 -11.40 -10.73
CA GLU A 48 -1.12 -11.48 -11.11
C GLU A 48 -0.55 -12.88 -10.89
N ASN A 49 0.37 -13.27 -11.76
CA ASN A 49 1.07 -14.53 -11.59
C ASN A 49 2.16 -14.43 -10.49
N SER A 50 2.65 -15.58 -10.02
CA SER A 50 3.65 -15.65 -8.95
C SER A 50 5.00 -15.02 -9.27
N TYR A 51 5.34 -14.86 -10.56
CA TYR A 51 6.55 -14.17 -10.98
C TYR A 51 6.38 -12.66 -10.79
N GLU A 52 5.29 -12.08 -11.30
CA GLU A 52 5.01 -10.63 -11.17
C GLU A 52 4.80 -10.19 -9.72
N ILE A 53 4.14 -11.02 -8.90
CA ILE A 53 3.96 -10.73 -7.46
C ILE A 53 5.31 -10.53 -6.74
N ARG A 54 6.35 -11.25 -7.18
CA ARG A 54 7.70 -11.20 -6.60
C ARG A 54 8.65 -10.27 -7.35
N ASN A 55 8.32 -9.88 -8.57
CA ASN A 55 9.16 -9.02 -9.39
C ASN A 55 9.17 -7.60 -8.84
N ARG A 56 10.31 -7.17 -8.31
CA ARG A 56 10.45 -5.85 -7.69
C ARG A 56 10.15 -4.70 -8.65
N GLU A 57 10.61 -4.78 -9.90
CA GLU A 57 10.45 -3.70 -10.88
C GLU A 57 9.01 -3.61 -11.38
N TYR A 58 8.34 -4.75 -11.58
CA TYR A 58 6.90 -4.78 -11.86
C TYR A 58 6.13 -4.13 -10.72
N ARG A 59 6.38 -4.57 -9.49
CA ARG A 59 5.70 -4.11 -8.27
C ARG A 59 5.92 -2.63 -7.97
N LYS A 60 7.06 -2.06 -8.39
CA LYS A 60 7.36 -0.64 -8.28
C LYS A 60 6.47 0.24 -9.17
N ASN A 61 6.12 -0.27 -10.35
CA ASN A 61 5.30 0.44 -11.33
C ASN A 61 3.81 0.05 -11.24
N PHE A 62 3.47 -0.96 -10.45
CA PHE A 62 2.11 -1.43 -10.24
C PHE A 62 1.27 -0.40 -9.47
N THR A 63 0.00 -0.25 -9.90
CA THR A 63 -1.01 0.55 -9.21
C THR A 63 -2.21 -0.33 -8.86
N PHE A 64 -2.75 -0.18 -7.65
CA PHE A 64 -4.01 -0.83 -7.28
C PHE A 64 -5.16 -0.27 -8.13
N ASP A 65 -6.09 -1.15 -8.49
CA ASP A 65 -7.37 -0.73 -9.06
C ASP A 65 -8.22 -0.09 -7.95
N ILE A 66 -8.71 1.12 -8.18
CA ILE A 66 -9.44 1.90 -7.20
C ILE A 66 -10.81 2.23 -7.77
N ILE A 67 -11.85 1.78 -7.07
CA ILE A 67 -13.24 2.13 -7.36
C ILE A 67 -13.62 3.23 -6.38
N ASP A 68 -13.50 4.49 -6.82
CA ASP A 68 -13.70 5.68 -5.97
C ASP A 68 -15.05 5.67 -5.23
N ASP A 69 -16.11 5.16 -5.87
CA ASP A 69 -17.46 5.04 -5.28
C ASP A 69 -17.53 4.13 -4.04
N LEU A 70 -16.51 3.30 -3.80
CA LEU A 70 -16.43 2.44 -2.61
C LEU A 70 -15.68 3.10 -1.45
N LEU A 71 -15.04 4.26 -1.69
CA LEU A 71 -14.22 4.96 -0.70
C LEU A 71 -15.00 6.12 -0.07
N PRO A 72 -14.98 6.26 1.26
CA PRO A 72 -15.37 7.50 1.92
C PRO A 72 -14.49 8.67 1.48
N ASP A 73 -15.05 9.88 1.52
CA ASP A 73 -14.32 11.12 1.21
C ASP A 73 -12.99 11.20 1.96
N GLY A 74 -11.92 11.51 1.23
CA GLY A 74 -10.57 11.70 1.81
C GLY A 74 -9.78 10.41 2.08
N ILE A 75 -10.39 9.23 1.95
CA ILE A 75 -9.66 7.95 2.09
C ILE A 75 -8.69 7.76 0.92
N LEU A 76 -9.08 8.13 -0.31
CA LEU A 76 -8.22 7.98 -1.49
C LEU A 76 -6.88 8.71 -1.35
N GLU A 77 -6.91 9.95 -0.87
CA GLU A 77 -5.73 10.77 -0.63
C GLU A 77 -4.82 10.15 0.44
N LEU A 78 -5.43 9.59 1.49
CA LEU A 78 -4.70 8.88 2.53
C LEU A 78 -4.00 7.65 1.96
N LEU A 79 -4.71 6.79 1.20
CA LEU A 79 -4.14 5.60 0.56
C LEU A 79 -2.96 5.97 -0.35
N LYS A 80 -3.15 6.95 -1.23
CA LYS A 80 -2.10 7.44 -2.13
C LYS A 80 -0.87 7.94 -1.36
N SER A 81 -1.05 8.67 -0.26
CA SER A 81 0.06 9.14 0.57
C SER A 81 0.88 8.00 1.20
N CYS A 82 0.21 6.91 1.58
CA CYS A 82 0.84 5.72 2.16
C CYS A 82 1.55 4.85 1.11
N TRP A 83 1.13 4.90 -0.16
CA TRP A 83 1.77 4.21 -1.28
C TRP A 83 2.83 5.03 -2.02
N MET A 84 3.27 6.15 -1.45
CA MET A 84 4.40 6.91 -1.99
C MET A 84 5.73 6.17 -1.81
N ASP A 85 6.80 6.72 -2.43
CA ASP A 85 8.18 6.36 -2.12
C ASP A 85 8.41 6.31 -0.62
N ARG A 86 9.19 5.33 -0.15
CA ARG A 86 9.43 5.04 1.27
C ARG A 86 9.74 6.30 2.11
N SER A 87 10.59 7.19 1.60
CA SER A 87 10.99 8.43 2.29
C SER A 87 9.88 9.47 2.41
N LYS A 88 8.86 9.40 1.56
CA LYS A 88 7.71 10.32 1.50
C LYS A 88 6.48 9.79 2.23
N ARG A 89 6.45 8.50 2.58
CA ARG A 89 5.32 7.92 3.32
C ARG A 89 5.13 8.64 4.67
N PRO A 90 3.89 8.82 5.13
CA PRO A 90 3.60 9.42 6.43
C PRO A 90 4.18 8.62 7.59
N THR A 91 4.16 9.18 8.79
CA THR A 91 4.38 8.41 10.02
C THR A 91 3.07 7.78 10.50
N THR A 92 3.16 6.82 11.41
CA THR A 92 1.97 6.26 12.07
C THR A 92 1.11 7.35 12.73
N ARG A 93 1.75 8.39 13.29
CA ARG A 93 1.05 9.53 13.90
C ARG A 93 0.26 10.34 12.89
N ASP A 94 0.81 10.55 11.70
CA ASP A 94 0.15 11.31 10.64
C ASP A 94 -1.05 10.54 10.09
N VAL A 95 -0.90 9.23 9.86
CA VAL A 95 -1.99 8.34 9.42
C VAL A 95 -3.13 8.33 10.45
N LEU A 96 -2.80 8.14 11.74
CA LEU A 96 -3.81 8.17 12.80
C LEU A 96 -4.55 9.52 12.87
N ARG A 97 -3.83 10.63 12.71
CA ARG A 97 -4.44 11.96 12.68
C ARG A 97 -5.38 12.12 11.48
N ALA A 98 -4.98 11.62 10.30
CA ALA A 98 -5.83 11.64 9.11
C ALA A 98 -7.11 10.84 9.33
N ILE A 99 -7.01 9.58 9.80
CA ILE A 99 -8.17 8.73 10.07
C ILE A 99 -9.13 9.40 11.07
N LYS A 100 -8.62 9.94 12.18
CA LYS A 100 -9.44 10.67 13.17
C LYS A 100 -10.13 11.91 12.61
N LYS A 101 -9.57 12.55 11.58
CA LYS A 101 -10.21 13.68 10.92
C LYS A 101 -11.36 13.21 10.04
N LEU A 102 -11.19 12.08 9.35
CA LEU A 102 -12.22 11.48 8.50
C LEU A 102 -13.40 10.96 9.33
N GLU A 103 -13.14 10.34 10.47
CA GLU A 103 -14.18 9.86 11.41
C GLU A 103 -15.13 10.99 11.87
N LYS A 104 -14.62 12.21 12.06
CA LYS A 104 -15.43 13.36 12.51
C LYS A 104 -16.33 13.95 11.43
N ASN A 105 -16.16 13.54 10.17
CA ASN A 105 -16.90 14.03 9.03
C ASN A 105 -18.02 13.06 8.59
N VAL A 106 -18.20 11.96 9.32
CA VAL A 106 -19.28 10.96 9.12
C VAL A 106 -20.44 11.25 10.06
#